data_AF-A0A814XHT0-F1
#
_entry.id   AF-A0A814XHT0-F1
#
_cell.length_a   1.000
_cell.length_b   1.000
_cell.length_c   1.000
_cell.angle_alpha   90.00
_cell.angle_beta   90.00
_cell.angle_gamma   90.00
#
_symmetry.space_group_name_H-M   'P 1'
#
loop_
_entity.id
_entity.type
_entity.pdbx_description
1 polymer ?
#
loop_
_entity_poly.entity_id
_entity_poly.type
_entity_poly.pdbx_seq_one_letter_code
_entity_poly.pdbx_strand_id
1 'polypeptide(L)'
;MRTYRRLRRHYRWFSRWYSSILLILIFFIFIRPYLDIISYELYIQTLDVQSYANSITIWNSDFHISPIRDLKTILIPLGVKFFDKSLSNSCSRTKTCASHLRILNRENAENPSKEFAMQFYEFYKDQLEMHLVDAFVCFHPVGMCELYVPFNRTIIIIASTRYELWRFDPPSWTELNENLKQIAQYPKNIIAANNLYD
;
A
#
# COMPACT_ATOMS: atom_id res chain seq x y z
N MET A 1 1.15 -38.34 -76.54
CA MET A 1 1.22 -38.70 -75.10
C MET A 1 2.39 -38.11 -74.29
N ARG A 2 3.51 -37.64 -74.87
CA ARG A 2 4.65 -37.07 -74.10
C ARG A 2 4.37 -35.71 -73.44
N THR A 3 3.53 -34.87 -74.04
CA THR A 3 3.19 -33.51 -73.56
C THR A 3 2.38 -33.52 -72.26
N TYR A 4 1.47 -34.48 -72.08
CA TYR A 4 0.61 -34.56 -70.88
C TYR A 4 1.38 -34.90 -69.60
N ARG A 5 2.46 -35.70 -69.69
CA ARG A 5 3.32 -36.05 -68.54
C ARG A 5 4.15 -34.86 -68.03
N ARG A 6 4.47 -33.89 -68.89
CA ARG A 6 5.26 -32.71 -68.51
C ARG A 6 4.43 -31.68 -67.73
N LEU A 7 3.18 -31.46 -68.15
CA LEU A 7 2.22 -30.60 -67.45
C LEU A 7 1.87 -31.12 -66.04
N ARG A 8 1.71 -32.44 -65.88
CA ARG A 8 1.40 -33.05 -64.57
C ARG A 8 2.52 -32.90 -63.53
N ARG A 9 3.79 -32.85 -63.97
CA ARG A 9 4.93 -32.59 -63.07
C ARG A 9 5.01 -31.13 -62.63
N HIS A 10 4.76 -30.19 -63.54
CA HIS A 10 4.68 -28.77 -63.19
C HIS A 10 3.55 -28.47 -62.20
N TYR A 11 2.37 -29.06 -62.41
CA TYR A 11 1.23 -28.84 -61.52
C TYR A 11 1.47 -29.37 -60.10
N ARG A 12 2.12 -30.53 -59.96
CA ARG A 12 2.50 -31.08 -58.63
C ARG A 12 3.53 -30.22 -57.91
N TRP A 13 4.47 -29.63 -58.64
CA TRP A 13 5.45 -28.70 -58.07
C TRP A 13 4.78 -27.40 -57.61
N PHE A 14 3.92 -26.83 -58.45
CA PHE A 14 3.19 -25.59 -58.14
C PHE A 14 2.22 -25.76 -56.96
N SER A 15 1.51 -26.89 -56.90
CA SER A 15 0.60 -27.22 -55.80
C SER A 15 1.32 -27.35 -54.45
N ARG A 16 2.53 -27.92 -54.42
CA ARG A 16 3.33 -28.01 -53.19
C ARG A 16 3.80 -26.64 -52.70
N TRP A 17 4.29 -25.81 -53.62
CA TRP A 17 4.72 -24.44 -53.29
C TRP A 17 3.57 -23.57 -52.79
N TYR A 18 2.42 -23.65 -53.44
CA TYR A 18 1.23 -22.88 -53.04
C TYR A 18 0.72 -23.29 -51.65
N SER A 19 0.74 -24.58 -51.33
CA SER A 19 0.32 -25.07 -50.02
C SER A 19 1.28 -24.64 -48.90
N SER A 20 2.59 -24.61 -49.15
CA SER A 20 3.57 -24.12 -48.16
C SER A 20 3.45 -22.62 -47.91
N ILE A 21 3.26 -21.81 -48.95
CA ILE A 21 3.07 -20.36 -48.81
C ILE A 21 1.77 -20.03 -48.08
N LEU A 22 0.68 -20.75 -48.38
CA LEU A 22 -0.60 -20.55 -47.71
C LEU A 22 -0.52 -20.86 -46.20
N LEU A 23 0.19 -21.93 -45.81
CA LEU A 23 0.39 -22.26 -44.39
C LEU A 23 1.24 -21.21 -43.66
N ILE A 24 2.27 -20.67 -44.32
CA ILE A 24 3.10 -19.60 -43.77
C ILE A 24 2.27 -18.33 -43.57
N LEU A 25 1.46 -17.95 -44.57
CA LEU A 25 0.58 -16.78 -44.47
C LEU A 25 -0.47 -16.96 -43.37
N ILE A 26 -1.07 -18.14 -43.24
CA ILE A 26 -2.01 -18.44 -42.17
C ILE A 26 -1.35 -18.28 -40.79
N PHE A 27 -0.12 -18.78 -40.64
CA PHE A 27 0.62 -18.66 -39.38
C PHE A 27 0.91 -17.20 -39.01
N PHE A 28 1.39 -16.39 -39.94
CA PHE A 28 1.74 -14.99 -39.65
C PHE A 28 0.53 -14.06 -39.52
N ILE A 29 -0.54 -14.30 -40.29
CA ILE A 29 -1.73 -13.42 -40.27
C ILE A 29 -2.67 -13.78 -39.13
N PHE A 30 -2.90 -15.07 -38.86
CA PHE A 30 -3.94 -15.49 -37.92
C PHE A 30 -3.40 -16.05 -36.60
N ILE A 31 -2.24 -16.73 -36.61
CA ILE A 31 -1.74 -17.42 -35.41
C ILE A 31 -0.82 -16.53 -34.58
N ARG A 32 0.14 -15.85 -35.21
CA ARG A 32 1.13 -15.00 -34.54
C ARG A 32 0.51 -13.88 -33.66
N PRO A 33 -0.45 -13.07 -34.15
CA PRO A 33 -1.04 -12.03 -33.30
C PRO A 33 -1.78 -12.60 -32.09
N TYR A 34 -2.38 -13.79 -32.20
CA TYR A 34 -3.00 -14.48 -31.07
C TYR A 34 -1.99 -14.95 -30.03
N LEU A 35 -0.84 -15.47 -30.46
CA LEU A 35 0.24 -15.86 -29.55
C LEU A 35 0.84 -14.65 -28.83
N ASP A 36 0.97 -13.51 -29.52
CA ASP A 36 1.47 -12.28 -28.90
C ASP A 36 0.48 -11.74 -27.85
N ILE A 37 -0.84 -11.79 -28.11
CA ILE A 37 -1.88 -11.41 -27.15
C ILE A 37 -1.86 -12.32 -25.91
N ILE A 38 -1.81 -13.64 -26.10
CA ILE A 38 -1.75 -14.60 -24.99
C ILE A 38 -0.47 -14.40 -24.16
N SER A 39 0.66 -14.11 -24.82
CA SER A 39 1.92 -13.82 -24.12
C SER A 39 1.83 -12.56 -23.25
N TYR A 40 1.08 -11.55 -23.72
CA TYR A 40 0.88 -10.30 -23.00
C TYR A 40 -0.08 -10.46 -21.82
N GLU A 41 -1.22 -11.17 -21.99
CA GLU A 41 -2.11 -11.51 -20.86
C GLU A 41 -1.38 -12.34 -19.79
N LEU A 42 -0.58 -13.32 -20.20
CA LEU A 42 0.19 -14.14 -19.26
C LEU A 42 1.24 -13.30 -18.52
N TYR A 43 1.91 -12.36 -19.22
CA TYR A 43 2.87 -11.44 -18.61
C TYR A 43 2.22 -10.51 -17.58
N ILE A 44 1.06 -9.91 -17.91
CA ILE A 44 0.28 -9.09 -16.98
C ILE A 44 -0.17 -9.91 -15.76
N GLN A 45 -0.59 -11.17 -15.96
CA GLN A 45 -0.99 -12.05 -14.87
C GLN A 45 0.19 -12.45 -13.97
N THR A 46 1.40 -12.61 -14.51
CA THR A 46 2.61 -12.87 -13.70
C THR A 46 3.10 -11.64 -12.93
N LEU A 47 2.96 -10.43 -13.48
CA LEU A 47 3.24 -9.19 -12.74
C LEU A 47 2.31 -9.00 -11.55
N ASP A 48 1.04 -9.39 -11.70
CA ASP A 48 0.05 -9.31 -10.62
C ASP A 48 0.37 -10.32 -9.51
N VAL A 49 0.69 -11.58 -9.85
CA VAL A 49 1.01 -12.63 -8.86
C VAL A 49 2.30 -12.34 -8.07
N GLN A 50 3.28 -11.66 -8.65
CA GLN A 50 4.53 -11.31 -7.96
C GLN A 50 4.38 -10.08 -7.03
N SER A 51 3.34 -9.26 -7.24
CA SER A 51 2.96 -8.12 -6.39
C SER A 51 2.31 -8.55 -5.06
N TYR A 52 1.62 -9.70 -5.03
CA TYR A 52 0.93 -10.19 -3.83
C TYR A 52 1.84 -10.76 -2.73
N ALA A 53 3.15 -10.88 -2.97
CA ALA A 53 4.07 -11.55 -2.05
C ALA A 53 4.40 -10.75 -0.77
N ASN A 54 4.05 -9.46 -0.65
CA ASN A 54 4.25 -8.68 0.58
C ASN A 54 3.25 -7.51 0.67
N SER A 55 1.96 -7.81 0.84
CA SER A 55 0.93 -6.79 1.10
C SER A 55 1.20 -6.09 2.45
N ILE A 56 1.82 -4.91 2.42
CA ILE A 56 2.06 -4.06 3.60
C ILE A 56 0.72 -3.68 4.23
N THR A 57 0.57 -3.83 5.54
CA THR A 57 -0.60 -3.39 6.30
C THR A 57 -0.23 -2.26 7.24
N ILE A 58 -0.92 -1.13 7.11
CA ILE A 58 -0.68 0.08 7.90
C ILE A 58 -1.82 0.27 8.91
N TRP A 59 -1.47 0.50 10.18
CA TRP A 59 -2.43 0.89 11.22
C TRP A 59 -2.56 2.41 11.33
N ASN A 60 -3.80 2.89 11.49
CA ASN A 60 -4.13 4.29 11.72
C ASN A 60 -5.19 4.43 12.83
N SER A 61 -5.03 5.39 13.74
CA SER A 61 -6.07 5.76 14.72
C SER A 61 -6.22 7.26 14.89
N ASP A 62 -6.32 7.97 13.76
CA ASP A 62 -6.23 9.44 13.72
C ASP A 62 -7.54 10.19 14.01
N PHE A 63 -7.40 11.45 14.46
CA PHE A 63 -8.52 12.36 14.70
C PHE A 63 -9.00 13.10 13.43
N HIS A 64 -8.28 13.00 12.29
CA HIS A 64 -8.73 13.53 11.00
C HIS A 64 -8.86 12.44 9.94
N ILE A 65 -9.98 12.45 9.21
CA ILE A 65 -10.27 11.46 8.16
C ILE A 65 -9.62 11.80 6.81
N SER A 66 -9.29 13.07 6.55
CA SER A 66 -8.84 13.51 5.24
C SER A 66 -7.40 13.06 4.93
N PRO A 67 -6.40 13.27 5.81
CA PRO A 67 -5.03 12.88 5.51
C PRO A 67 -4.86 11.38 5.25
N ILE A 68 -5.51 10.53 6.06
CA ILE A 68 -5.50 9.08 5.85
C ILE A 68 -6.22 8.68 4.55
N ARG A 69 -7.27 9.41 4.14
CA ARG A 69 -7.96 9.16 2.87
C ARG A 69 -7.05 9.43 1.68
N ASP A 70 -6.24 10.48 1.74
CA ASP A 70 -5.28 10.80 0.68
C ASP A 70 -4.21 9.72 0.56
N LEU A 71 -3.63 9.27 1.69
CA LEU A 71 -2.70 8.12 1.68
C LEU A 71 -3.34 6.85 1.12
N LYS A 72 -4.55 6.51 1.56
CA LYS A 72 -5.28 5.35 1.05
C LYS A 72 -5.50 5.39 -0.45
N THR A 73 -5.84 6.58 -0.98
CA THR A 73 -6.09 6.77 -2.41
C THR A 73 -4.85 6.46 -3.25
N ILE A 74 -3.66 6.77 -2.73
CA ILE A 74 -2.38 6.51 -3.40
C ILE A 74 -1.90 5.08 -3.18
N LEU A 75 -2.02 4.55 -1.96
CA LEU A 75 -1.34 3.32 -1.55
C LEU A 75 -2.17 2.04 -1.71
N ILE A 76 -3.49 2.10 -1.62
CA ILE A 76 -4.34 0.91 -1.85
C ILE A 76 -4.18 0.34 -3.26
N PRO A 77 -4.12 1.15 -4.34
CA PRO A 77 -3.83 0.65 -5.69
C PRO A 77 -2.48 -0.07 -5.81
N LEU A 78 -1.54 0.19 -4.89
CA LEU A 78 -0.23 -0.46 -4.82
C LEU A 78 -0.24 -1.72 -3.93
N GLY A 79 -1.41 -2.19 -3.50
CA GLY A 79 -1.56 -3.39 -2.67
C GLY A 79 -1.42 -3.17 -1.17
N VAL A 80 -1.31 -1.92 -0.70
CA VAL A 80 -1.24 -1.61 0.73
C VAL A 80 -2.62 -1.73 1.39
N LYS A 81 -2.68 -2.40 2.53
CA LYS A 81 -3.88 -2.54 3.36
C LYS A 81 -3.85 -1.58 4.52
N PHE A 82 -5.02 -1.23 5.04
CA PHE A 82 -5.15 -0.32 6.16
C PHE A 82 -6.09 -0.86 7.23
N PHE A 83 -5.63 -0.87 8.48
CA PHE A 83 -6.49 -0.91 9.65
C PHE A 83 -6.73 0.52 10.12
N ASP A 84 -7.82 1.11 9.63
CA ASP A 84 -8.21 2.47 9.98
C ASP A 84 -9.28 2.47 11.06
N LYS A 85 -8.85 2.82 12.27
CA LYS A 85 -9.66 2.90 13.48
C LYS A 85 -9.78 4.37 13.88
N SER A 86 -10.37 5.19 13.01
CA SER A 86 -10.41 6.64 13.17
C SER A 86 -11.16 7.06 14.43
N LEU A 87 -10.56 8.02 15.15
CA LEU A 87 -11.10 8.70 16.32
C LEU A 87 -11.74 10.04 15.96
N SER A 88 -11.92 10.34 14.68
CA SER A 88 -12.50 11.59 14.20
C SER A 88 -14.01 11.67 14.43
N ASN A 89 -14.53 12.86 14.75
CA ASN A 89 -15.97 13.17 14.71
C ASN A 89 -16.62 12.87 13.35
N SER A 90 -15.84 12.88 12.27
CA SER A 90 -16.34 12.71 10.90
C SER A 90 -16.17 11.28 10.34
N CYS A 91 -15.69 10.34 11.16
CA CYS A 91 -15.38 8.96 10.72
C CYS A 91 -16.56 8.21 10.09
N SER A 92 -17.79 8.58 10.43
CA SER A 92 -19.01 7.96 9.90
C SER A 92 -19.18 8.22 8.40
N ARG A 93 -18.69 9.35 7.90
CA ARG A 93 -18.72 9.72 6.47
C ARG A 93 -17.86 8.81 5.60
N THR A 94 -16.80 8.25 6.18
CA THR A 94 -15.85 7.36 5.50
C THR A 94 -15.99 5.90 5.89
N LYS A 95 -16.90 5.57 6.83
CA LYS A 95 -17.06 4.22 7.41
C LYS A 95 -15.76 3.68 8.02
N THR A 96 -14.97 4.56 8.63
CA THR A 96 -13.67 4.23 9.24
C THR A 96 -13.66 4.45 10.76
N CYS A 97 -14.83 4.65 11.37
CA CYS A 97 -14.91 4.81 12.82
C CYS A 97 -14.28 3.62 13.53
N ALA A 98 -13.46 3.92 14.53
CA ALA A 98 -12.96 2.91 15.45
C ALA A 98 -14.11 2.05 15.98
N SER A 99 -13.98 0.74 15.82
CA SER A 99 -14.80 -0.25 16.50
C SER A 99 -13.90 -1.15 17.33
N HIS A 100 -14.39 -1.48 18.54
CA HIS A 100 -13.70 -2.38 19.48
C HIS A 100 -12.31 -1.93 19.95
N LEU A 101 -11.96 -0.64 19.83
CA LEU A 101 -10.80 -0.10 20.56
C LEU A 101 -11.12 -0.06 22.05
N ARG A 102 -10.31 -0.74 22.88
CA ARG A 102 -10.55 -0.81 24.33
C ARG A 102 -9.76 0.21 25.13
N ILE A 103 -8.44 0.27 24.89
CA ILE A 103 -7.55 1.16 25.64
C ILE A 103 -7.63 2.60 25.11
N LEU A 104 -7.66 2.73 23.79
CA LEU A 104 -7.66 4.01 23.10
C LEU A 104 -9.08 4.44 22.78
N ASN A 105 -9.43 5.66 23.16
CA ASN A 105 -10.67 6.32 22.80
C ASN A 105 -10.40 7.80 22.52
N ARG A 106 -11.46 8.55 22.22
CA ARG A 106 -11.34 9.94 21.78
C ARG A 106 -10.94 10.85 22.94
N GLU A 107 -11.32 10.49 24.15
CA GLU A 107 -11.12 11.24 25.37
C GLU A 107 -9.70 11.11 25.92
N ASN A 108 -8.94 10.08 25.52
CA ASN A 108 -7.61 9.80 26.06
C ASN A 108 -6.47 9.76 25.03
N ALA A 109 -6.77 9.78 23.72
CA ALA A 109 -5.77 9.64 22.68
C ALA A 109 -5.00 10.92 22.33
N GLU A 110 -5.51 12.08 22.73
CA GLU A 110 -4.97 13.39 22.30
C GLU A 110 -3.54 13.65 22.80
N ASN A 111 -3.21 13.16 24.00
CA ASN A 111 -1.92 13.43 24.63
C ASN A 111 -1.46 12.25 25.51
N PRO A 112 -1.03 11.15 24.90
CA PRO A 112 -0.70 9.95 25.66
C PRO A 112 0.48 10.20 26.60
N SER A 113 0.35 9.73 27.85
CA SER A 113 1.52 9.58 28.73
C SER A 113 2.31 8.34 28.35
N LYS A 114 3.56 8.22 28.80
CA LYS A 114 4.38 7.03 28.59
C LYS A 114 3.73 5.78 29.18
N GLU A 115 3.11 5.90 30.35
CA GLU A 115 2.39 4.80 31.01
C GLU A 115 1.20 4.36 30.17
N PHE A 116 0.47 5.31 29.59
CA PHE A 116 -0.67 5.00 28.72
C PHE A 116 -0.22 4.35 27.40
N ALA A 117 0.88 4.81 26.79
CA ALA A 117 1.48 4.15 25.64
C ALA A 117 1.88 2.70 25.94
N MET A 118 2.44 2.44 27.12
CA MET A 118 2.75 1.09 27.57
C MET A 118 1.50 0.24 27.81
N GLN A 119 0.44 0.78 28.39
CA GLN A 119 -0.84 0.06 28.54
C GLN A 119 -1.46 -0.30 27.17
N PHE A 120 -1.39 0.62 26.21
CA PHE A 120 -1.82 0.37 24.84
C PHE A 120 -1.00 -0.77 24.22
N TYR A 121 0.32 -0.69 24.31
CA TYR A 121 1.23 -1.74 23.82
C TYR A 121 0.94 -3.11 24.43
N GLU A 122 0.90 -3.20 25.77
CA GLU A 122 0.68 -4.46 26.48
C GLU A 122 -0.65 -5.11 26.13
N PHE A 123 -1.70 -4.32 25.88
CA PHE A 123 -3.00 -4.85 25.48
C PHE A 123 -3.01 -5.37 24.03
N TYR A 124 -2.39 -4.63 23.09
CA TYR A 124 -2.50 -4.94 21.66
C TYR A 124 -1.38 -5.81 21.10
N LYS A 125 -0.21 -5.92 21.74
CA LYS A 125 0.96 -6.63 21.19
C LYS A 125 0.71 -8.09 20.79
N ASP A 126 -0.19 -8.78 21.51
CA ASP A 126 -0.53 -10.19 21.29
C ASP A 126 -1.86 -10.37 20.53
N GLN A 127 -2.49 -9.27 20.09
CA GLN A 127 -3.73 -9.34 19.32
C GLN A 127 -3.42 -9.69 17.86
N LEU A 128 -4.25 -10.55 17.27
CA LEU A 128 -4.10 -10.99 15.87
C LEU A 128 -4.01 -9.81 14.90
N GLU A 129 -4.84 -8.77 15.10
CA GLU A 129 -4.81 -7.57 14.25
C GLU A 129 -3.43 -6.89 14.29
N MET A 130 -2.77 -6.85 15.44
CA MET A 130 -1.49 -6.17 15.59
C MET A 130 -0.32 -6.97 15.02
N HIS A 131 -0.40 -8.30 15.03
CA HIS A 131 0.60 -9.14 14.36
C HIS A 131 0.67 -8.87 12.85
N LEU A 132 -0.45 -8.50 12.24
CA LEU A 132 -0.57 -8.21 10.82
C LEU A 132 -0.08 -6.81 10.43
N VAL A 133 0.16 -5.89 11.38
CA VAL A 133 0.49 -4.47 11.11
C VAL A 133 1.97 -4.30 10.81
N ASP A 134 2.38 -3.97 9.59
CA ASP A 134 3.80 -3.75 9.27
C ASP A 134 4.32 -2.36 9.69
N ALA A 135 3.44 -1.36 9.70
CA ALA A 135 3.78 0.01 10.05
C ALA A 135 2.59 0.76 10.68
N PHE A 136 2.90 1.80 11.43
CA PHE A 136 1.93 2.73 11.98
C PHE A 136 1.98 4.05 11.22
N VAL A 137 0.82 4.68 11.02
CA VAL A 137 0.72 6.06 10.53
C VAL A 137 -0.13 6.89 11.48
N CYS A 138 0.28 8.14 11.69
CA CYS A 138 -0.41 9.11 12.52
C CYS A 138 -0.24 10.51 11.93
N PHE A 139 -1.25 11.36 12.12
CA PHE A 139 -1.25 12.70 11.53
C PHE A 139 -1.60 13.83 12.49
N HIS A 140 -2.54 13.57 13.40
CA HIS A 140 -3.12 14.53 14.30
C HIS A 140 -3.74 13.84 15.53
N PRO A 141 -3.27 14.19 16.74
CA PRO A 141 -2.10 15.04 17.01
C PRO A 141 -0.77 14.27 16.89
N VAL A 142 0.34 14.98 16.69
CA VAL A 142 1.67 14.34 16.56
C VAL A 142 2.07 13.62 17.85
N GLY A 143 1.71 14.14 19.02
CA GLY A 143 1.95 13.46 20.30
C GLY A 143 1.30 12.07 20.40
N MET A 144 0.20 11.83 19.67
CA MET A 144 -0.44 10.50 19.65
C MET A 144 0.47 9.42 19.03
N CYS A 145 1.41 9.80 18.17
CA CYS A 145 2.35 8.87 17.54
C CYS A 145 3.24 8.13 18.55
N GLU A 146 3.42 8.69 19.75
CA GLU A 146 4.21 8.11 20.83
C GLU A 146 3.60 6.78 21.34
N LEU A 147 2.30 6.55 21.13
CA LEU A 147 1.63 5.27 21.41
C LEU A 147 2.25 4.08 20.67
N TYR A 148 2.83 4.34 19.50
CA TYR A 148 3.29 3.29 18.60
C TYR A 148 4.78 2.93 18.78
N VAL A 149 5.53 3.76 19.51
CA VAL A 149 6.96 3.56 19.76
C VAL A 149 7.28 2.19 20.37
N PRO A 150 6.54 1.69 21.39
CA PRO A 150 6.87 0.42 22.02
C PRO A 150 6.75 -0.81 21.10
N PHE A 151 6.03 -0.72 19.97
CA PHE A 151 5.88 -1.85 19.03
C PHE A 151 7.14 -2.13 18.21
N ASN A 152 8.12 -1.21 18.20
CA ASN A 152 9.36 -1.36 17.44
C ASN A 152 9.11 -1.70 15.95
N ARG A 153 8.11 -1.04 15.34
CA ARG A 153 7.80 -1.11 13.92
C ARG A 153 8.02 0.25 13.27
N THR A 154 7.98 0.29 11.94
CA THR A 154 8.05 1.54 11.20
C THR A 154 6.91 2.47 11.61
N ILE A 155 7.23 3.74 11.87
CA ILE A 155 6.27 4.80 12.16
C ILE A 155 6.38 5.88 11.08
N ILE A 156 5.25 6.25 10.50
CA ILE A 156 5.09 7.34 9.54
C ILE A 156 4.32 8.44 10.27
N ILE A 157 5.02 9.54 10.57
CA ILE A 157 4.49 10.72 11.23
C ILE A 157 4.32 11.80 10.17
N ILE A 158 3.11 12.31 10.01
CA ILE A 158 2.84 13.42 9.09
C ILE A 158 2.10 14.50 9.86
N ALA A 159 2.80 15.53 10.35
CA ALA A 159 2.18 16.65 11.07
C ALA A 159 1.24 17.42 10.13
N SER A 160 -0.03 17.01 10.09
CA SER A 160 -1.04 17.53 9.15
C SER A 160 -1.73 18.81 9.64
N THR A 161 -1.54 19.10 10.92
CA THR A 161 -2.06 20.27 11.64
C THR A 161 -0.93 20.83 12.49
N ARG A 162 -1.24 21.79 13.36
CA ARG A 162 -0.31 22.35 14.34
C ARG A 162 0.46 21.24 15.05
N TYR A 163 1.76 21.21 14.82
CA TYR A 163 2.72 20.26 15.38
C TYR A 163 2.53 20.08 16.89
N GLU A 164 2.29 21.19 17.56
CA GLU A 164 2.40 21.38 18.98
C GLU A 164 1.08 21.13 19.74
N LEU A 165 0.04 20.72 19.01
CA LEU A 165 -1.30 20.52 19.53
C LEU A 165 -1.31 19.47 20.65
N TRP A 166 -1.99 19.81 21.76
CA TRP A 166 -2.08 19.05 23.01
C TRP A 166 -0.81 18.98 23.87
N ARG A 167 0.26 19.64 23.44
CA ARG A 167 1.49 19.81 24.23
C ARG A 167 1.70 21.28 24.61
N PHE A 168 0.67 22.01 25.04
CA PHE A 168 0.68 23.49 25.07
C PHE A 168 1.73 24.19 25.97
N ASP A 169 2.53 23.47 26.73
CA ASP A 169 3.57 24.02 27.61
C ASP A 169 5.00 23.75 27.09
N PRO A 170 5.96 24.67 27.31
CA PRO A 170 7.33 24.50 26.80
C PRO A 170 8.03 23.18 27.22
N PRO A 171 7.86 22.67 28.45
CA PRO A 171 8.38 21.35 28.83
C PRO A 171 7.84 20.22 27.95
N SER A 172 6.53 20.16 27.73
CA SER A 172 5.94 19.09 26.91
C SER A 172 6.27 19.21 25.42
N TRP A 173 6.46 20.42 24.89
CA TRP A 173 7.08 20.61 23.56
C TRP A 173 8.51 20.09 23.48
N THR A 174 9.31 20.36 24.51
CA THR A 174 10.70 19.90 24.56
C THR A 174 10.75 18.38 24.60
N GLU A 175 9.88 17.74 25.38
CA GLU A 175 9.76 16.28 25.41
C GLU A 175 9.35 15.72 24.04
N LEU A 176 8.33 16.29 23.39
CA LEU A 176 7.91 15.85 22.05
C LEU A 176 9.06 15.96 21.03
N ASN A 177 9.80 17.07 21.04
CA ASN A 177 10.96 17.28 20.17
C ASN A 177 12.03 16.19 20.38
N GLU A 178 12.35 15.86 21.63
CA GLU A 178 13.35 14.84 21.93
C GLU A 178 12.87 13.43 21.52
N ASN A 179 11.59 13.13 21.74
CA ASN A 179 11.02 11.84 21.34
C ASN A 179 11.00 11.70 19.80
N LEU A 180 10.69 12.76 19.05
CA LEU A 180 10.73 12.72 17.58
C LEU A 180 12.15 12.59 17.04
N LYS A 181 13.14 13.25 17.66
CA LYS A 181 14.55 13.03 17.32
C LYS A 181 14.94 11.56 17.50
N GLN A 182 14.50 10.92 18.58
CA GLN A 182 14.76 9.49 18.81
C GLN A 182 14.05 8.61 17.77
N ILE A 183 12.77 8.91 17.46
CA ILE A 183 12.01 8.20 16.42
C ILE A 183 12.73 8.32 15.05
N ALA A 184 13.25 9.50 14.72
CA ALA A 184 13.97 9.76 13.48
C ALA A 184 15.31 9.04 13.34
N GLN A 185 15.90 8.56 14.46
CA GLN A 185 17.15 7.78 14.40
C GLN A 185 16.95 6.42 13.72
N TYR A 186 15.71 5.90 13.66
CA TYR A 186 15.43 4.66 12.94
C TYR A 186 15.19 4.96 11.45
N PRO A 187 16.04 4.46 10.53
CA PRO A 187 16.04 4.90 9.14
C PRO A 187 14.80 4.50 8.32
N LYS A 188 13.97 3.60 8.85
CA LYS A 188 12.69 3.25 8.21
C LYS A 188 11.55 4.16 8.65
N ASN A 189 11.71 4.90 9.74
CA ASN A 189 10.70 5.86 10.18
C ASN A 189 10.72 7.08 9.26
N ILE A 190 9.54 7.66 9.05
CA ILE A 190 9.35 8.84 8.22
C ILE A 190 8.71 9.89 9.11
N ILE A 191 9.30 11.08 9.13
CA ILE A 191 8.72 12.26 9.75
C ILE A 191 8.57 13.32 8.67
N ALA A 192 7.34 13.76 8.46
CA ALA A 192 6.98 14.80 7.52
C ALA A 192 6.13 15.85 8.22
N ALA A 193 6.22 17.07 7.70
CA ALA A 193 5.58 18.25 8.25
C ALA A 193 4.85 19.01 7.14
N ASN A 194 3.78 19.72 7.49
CA ASN A 194 3.02 20.50 6.54
C ASN A 194 3.73 21.81 6.15
N ASN A 195 4.66 22.31 6.98
CA ASN A 195 5.40 23.53 6.70
C ASN A 195 6.81 23.50 7.33
N LEU A 196 7.65 24.49 7.00
CA LEU A 196 9.06 24.58 7.45
C LEU A 196 9.22 24.78 8.98
N TYR A 197 8.19 25.31 9.63
CA TYR A 197 8.21 25.65 11.06
C TYR A 197 7.69 24.54 11.96
N ASP A 198 7.03 23.53 11.37
CA ASP A 198 6.64 22.26 11.99
C ASP A 198 7.82 21.27 11.89
#